data_AF-X1N985-F1
#
_entry.id   AF-X1N985-F1
#
_cell.length_a   1.000
_cell.length_b   1.000
_cell.length_c   1.000
_cell.angle_alpha   90.00
_cell.angle_beta   90.00
_cell.angle_gamma   90.00
#
_symmetry.space_group_name_H-M   'P 1'
#
loop_
_entity.id
_entity.type
_entity.pdbx_description
1 polymer ?
#
loop_
_entity_poly.entity_id
_entity_poly.type
_entity_poly.pdbx_seq_one_letter_code
_entity_poly.pdbx_strand_id
1 'polypeptide(L)'
;PEVLYANVEAADGLKRAGIVQQRDNAYFIVDLRKLLEQYLLPGKSWGDLGVTVPSGPVLINSSDPANSNSGMTLAQLELATVASGNPYQPATPAQAGAALGKVKGLVEAQGLMRTGSDSAFAQWVIQQTGGLLAGYENQLLQWITTRNGGAVPPGIVTLYPEPTIFNDHPILSLTQNGKKFIEAMQDNAVQDIAWAKYGFRSGTRVLEQAFPGVAVPPTHTINKTQAPGYAVTQLLLGCFVDNRC
;
A
#
# COMPACT_ATOMS: atom_id res chain seq x y z
N PRO A 1 -4.02 -4.60 3.82
CA PRO A 1 -2.69 -4.68 3.16
C PRO A 1 -2.36 -3.33 2.51
N GLU A 2 -1.10 -2.90 2.53
CA GLU A 2 -0.63 -1.85 1.62
C GLU A 2 -0.63 -2.42 0.19
N VAL A 3 -1.20 -1.67 -0.75
CA VAL A 3 -1.30 -2.04 -2.16
C VAL A 3 -0.89 -0.85 -3.02
N LEU A 4 -0.59 -1.12 -4.28
CA LEU A 4 -0.43 -0.09 -5.31
C LEU A 4 -1.64 -0.15 -6.24
N TYR A 5 -2.28 0.99 -6.44
CA TYR A 5 -3.27 1.18 -7.49
C TYR A 5 -2.57 1.65 -8.76
N ALA A 6 -2.98 1.09 -9.90
CA ALA A 6 -2.49 1.44 -11.22
C ALA A 6 -3.67 1.55 -12.19
N ASN A 7 -3.51 2.35 -13.24
CA ASN A 7 -4.37 2.20 -14.40
C ASN A 7 -3.96 0.95 -15.22
N VAL A 8 -4.82 0.51 -16.15
CA VAL A 8 -4.56 -0.70 -16.97
C VAL A 8 -3.29 -0.59 -17.80
N GLU A 9 -3.03 0.57 -18.43
CA GLU A 9 -1.86 0.74 -19.30
C GLU A 9 -0.55 0.63 -18.50
N ALA A 10 -0.48 1.27 -17.33
CA ALA A 10 0.63 1.18 -16.39
C ALA A 10 0.84 -0.25 -15.89
N ALA A 11 -0.23 -0.93 -15.47
CA ALA A 11 -0.16 -2.32 -15.02
C ALA A 11 0.38 -3.24 -16.12
N ASP A 12 -0.07 -3.08 -17.37
CA ASP A 12 0.41 -3.88 -18.50
C ASP A 12 1.85 -3.56 -18.89
N GLY A 13 2.28 -2.29 -18.82
CA GLY A 13 3.69 -1.91 -18.97
C GLY A 13 4.59 -2.60 -17.96
N LEU A 14 4.18 -2.59 -16.68
CA LEU A 14 4.90 -3.27 -15.61
C LEU A 14 4.90 -4.80 -15.78
N LYS A 15 3.82 -5.38 -16.31
CA LYS A 15 3.75 -6.82 -16.65
C LYS A 15 4.73 -7.18 -17.77
N ARG A 16 4.75 -6.42 -18.86
CA ARG A 16 5.70 -6.63 -19.98
C ARG A 16 7.16 -6.54 -19.53
N ALA A 17 7.45 -5.65 -18.58
CA ALA A 17 8.77 -5.53 -17.97
C ALA A 17 9.10 -6.64 -16.94
N GLY A 18 8.16 -7.55 -16.67
CA GLY A 18 8.30 -8.61 -15.68
C GLY A 18 8.46 -8.07 -14.24
N ILE A 19 7.86 -6.92 -13.94
CA ILE A 19 7.80 -6.33 -12.60
C ILE A 19 6.50 -6.76 -11.92
N VAL A 20 5.42 -6.84 -12.70
CA VAL A 20 4.12 -7.34 -12.24
C VAL A 20 3.89 -8.74 -12.80
N GLN A 21 3.39 -9.63 -11.95
CA GLN A 21 2.98 -10.99 -12.32
C GLN A 21 1.54 -11.23 -11.88
N GLN A 22 0.75 -11.87 -12.75
CA GLN A 22 -0.58 -12.33 -12.37
C GLN A 22 -0.47 -13.71 -11.70
N ARG A 23 -1.13 -13.89 -10.55
CA ARG A 23 -1.22 -15.17 -9.85
C ARG A 23 -2.65 -15.69 -9.90
N ASP A 24 -2.77 -17.00 -10.10
CA ASP A 24 -4.05 -17.75 -10.17
C ASP A 24 -5.08 -17.14 -11.13
N ASN A 25 -4.60 -16.44 -12.17
CA ASN A 25 -5.42 -15.63 -13.08
C ASN A 25 -6.35 -14.63 -12.38
N ALA A 26 -6.04 -14.26 -11.13
CA ALA A 26 -6.94 -13.55 -10.24
C ALA A 26 -6.36 -12.20 -9.81
N TYR A 27 -5.16 -12.18 -9.25
CA TYR A 27 -4.57 -10.97 -8.64
C TYR A 27 -3.15 -10.72 -9.13
N PHE A 28 -2.65 -9.49 -8.94
CA PHE A 28 -1.37 -9.05 -9.45
C PHE A 28 -0.37 -8.81 -8.31
N ILE A 29 0.81 -9.41 -8.41
CA ILE A 29 1.92 -9.20 -7.49
C ILE A 29 2.97 -8.29 -8.14
N VAL A 30 3.54 -7.37 -7.35
CA VAL A 30 4.62 -6.47 -7.76
C VAL A 30 5.92 -6.91 -7.08
N ASP A 31 6.95 -7.16 -7.88
CA ASP A 31 8.33 -7.19 -7.39
C ASP A 31 8.75 -5.77 -7.04
N LEU A 32 8.50 -5.38 -5.77
CA LEU A 32 8.75 -4.02 -5.29
C LEU A 32 10.24 -3.69 -5.38
N ARG A 33 11.12 -4.66 -5.11
CA ARG A 33 12.57 -4.47 -5.22
C ARG A 33 12.96 -4.09 -6.63
N LYS A 34 12.51 -4.86 -7.62
CA LYS A 34 12.78 -4.59 -9.03
C LYS A 34 12.20 -3.23 -9.46
N LEU A 35 11.00 -2.89 -9.01
CA LEU A 35 10.39 -1.60 -9.29
C LEU A 35 11.24 -0.45 -8.72
N LEU A 36 11.64 -0.52 -7.45
CA LEU A 36 12.43 0.51 -6.79
C LEU A 36 13.84 0.63 -7.37
N GLU A 37 14.58 -0.48 -7.41
CA GLU A 37 16.01 -0.48 -7.79
C GLU A 37 16.23 -0.24 -9.29
N GLN A 38 15.33 -0.70 -10.15
CA GLN A 38 15.54 -0.62 -11.61
C GLN A 38 14.79 0.52 -12.30
N TYR A 39 13.78 1.11 -11.66
CA TYR A 39 12.95 2.17 -12.27
C TYR A 39 12.89 3.45 -11.45
N LEU A 40 12.46 3.39 -10.18
CA LEU A 40 12.26 4.61 -9.39
C LEU A 40 13.59 5.28 -9.01
N LEU A 41 14.54 4.53 -8.41
CA LEU A 41 15.83 5.08 -7.99
C LEU A 41 16.68 5.62 -9.16
N PRO A 42 16.70 4.98 -10.35
CA PRO A 42 17.38 5.54 -11.51
C PRO A 42 16.60 6.65 -12.23
N GLY A 43 15.36 6.96 -11.82
CA GLY A 43 14.52 7.99 -12.44
C GLY A 43 14.00 7.63 -13.83
N LYS A 44 13.72 6.35 -14.10
CA LYS A 44 13.15 5.90 -15.38
C LYS A 44 11.73 6.43 -15.56
N SER A 45 11.30 6.49 -16.82
CA SER A 45 10.00 6.99 -17.24
C SER A 45 9.02 5.87 -17.59
N TRP A 46 7.74 6.21 -17.60
CA TRP A 46 6.69 5.35 -18.16
C TRP A 46 6.90 5.05 -19.64
N GLY A 47 7.54 5.97 -20.38
CA GLY A 47 7.93 5.74 -21.78
C GLY A 47 8.88 4.55 -21.94
N ASP A 48 9.78 4.32 -20.97
CA ASP A 48 10.69 3.17 -20.97
C ASP A 48 9.96 1.82 -20.80
N LEU A 49 8.71 1.86 -20.32
CA LEU A 49 7.80 0.72 -20.19
C LEU A 49 6.81 0.60 -21.36
N GLY A 50 6.91 1.49 -22.36
CA GLY A 50 5.94 1.61 -23.45
C GLY A 50 4.56 2.02 -22.95
N VAL A 51 4.50 2.89 -21.93
CA VAL A 51 3.28 3.45 -21.36
C VAL A 51 3.20 4.93 -21.72
N THR A 52 2.06 5.34 -22.25
CA THR A 52 1.76 6.72 -22.66
C THR A 52 1.09 7.49 -21.53
N VAL A 53 0.14 6.86 -20.84
CA VAL A 53 -0.57 7.45 -19.69
C VAL A 53 -0.45 6.52 -18.48
N PRO A 54 0.18 6.94 -17.38
CA PRO A 54 0.79 8.27 -17.13
C PRO A 54 2.04 8.55 -17.99
N SER A 55 2.35 9.84 -18.14
CA SER A 55 3.61 10.31 -18.73
C SER A 55 4.63 10.67 -17.63
N GLY A 56 5.92 10.75 -17.98
CA GLY A 56 6.97 11.21 -17.07
C GLY A 56 7.61 10.09 -16.24
N PRO A 57 8.27 10.41 -15.11
CA PRO A 57 8.96 9.41 -14.28
C PRO A 57 7.98 8.40 -13.69
N VAL A 58 8.45 7.15 -13.55
CA VAL A 58 7.77 6.14 -12.73
C VAL A 58 7.94 6.53 -11.27
N LEU A 59 6.83 6.82 -10.61
CA LEU A 59 6.75 7.17 -9.19
C LEU A 59 5.67 6.31 -8.53
N ILE A 60 5.84 6.04 -7.24
CA ILE A 60 4.75 5.56 -6.37
C ILE A 60 4.29 6.77 -5.57
N ASN A 61 3.19 7.38 -5.97
CA ASN A 61 2.59 8.48 -5.20
C ASN A 61 1.94 7.93 -3.93
N SER A 62 1.88 8.73 -2.88
CA SER A 62 1.18 8.39 -1.64
C SER A 62 0.63 9.63 -0.94
N SER A 63 -0.04 9.41 0.19
CA SER A 63 -0.17 10.45 1.20
C SER A 63 1.17 10.79 1.86
N ASP A 64 1.25 11.96 2.48
CA ASP A 64 2.44 12.46 3.16
C ASP A 64 2.83 11.57 4.36
N PRO A 65 4.05 11.00 4.41
CA PRO A 65 4.49 10.16 5.53
C PRO A 65 4.57 10.90 6.87
N ALA A 66 4.71 12.23 6.89
CA ALA A 66 4.72 12.99 8.14
C ALA A 66 3.34 13.06 8.82
N ASN A 67 2.27 12.91 8.03
CA ASN A 67 0.89 13.14 8.47
C ASN A 67 -0.02 11.91 8.30
N SER A 68 0.42 10.89 7.55
CA SER A 68 -0.40 9.74 7.20
C SER A 68 0.30 8.41 7.44
N ASN A 69 -0.43 7.49 8.09
CA ASN A 69 0.04 6.12 8.30
C ASN A 69 0.34 5.39 6.98
N SER A 70 -0.45 5.54 5.91
CA SER A 70 -0.17 4.85 4.64
C SER A 70 1.08 5.41 3.97
N GLY A 71 1.28 6.73 4.00
CA GLY A 71 2.53 7.35 3.54
C GLY A 71 3.74 6.80 4.30
N MET A 72 3.61 6.71 5.62
CA MET A 72 4.65 6.13 6.48
C MET A 72 4.86 4.63 6.20
N THR A 73 3.79 3.85 5.97
CA THR A 73 3.89 2.44 5.63
C THR A 73 4.58 2.22 4.29
N LEU A 74 4.30 3.05 3.28
CA LEU A 74 5.05 3.02 2.01
C LEU A 74 6.53 3.28 2.27
N ALA A 75 6.87 4.33 3.02
CA ALA A 75 8.27 4.65 3.33
C ALA A 75 8.97 3.52 4.11
N GLN A 76 8.25 2.82 5.00
CA GLN A 76 8.75 1.64 5.71
C GLN A 76 9.00 0.46 4.76
N LEU A 77 8.10 0.22 3.79
CA LEU A 77 8.27 -0.81 2.77
C LEU A 77 9.45 -0.51 1.85
N GLU A 78 9.56 0.73 1.39
CA GLU A 78 10.69 1.19 0.58
C GLU A 78 12.00 1.02 1.34
N LEU A 79 12.05 1.47 2.61
CA LEU A 79 13.23 1.31 3.46
C LEU A 79 13.59 -0.16 3.65
N ALA A 80 12.64 -1.01 4.03
CA ALA A 80 12.88 -2.44 4.19
C ALA A 80 13.44 -3.05 2.89
N THR A 81 12.90 -2.63 1.74
CA THR A 81 13.30 -3.14 0.43
C THR A 81 14.72 -2.73 0.04
N VAL A 82 15.07 -1.45 0.20
CA VAL A 82 16.36 -0.92 -0.27
C VAL A 82 17.49 -1.03 0.76
N ALA A 83 17.18 -1.28 2.04
CA ALA A 83 18.16 -1.30 3.13
C ALA A 83 18.57 -2.69 3.60
N SER A 84 17.62 -3.64 3.69
CA SER A 84 17.81 -4.89 4.44
C SER A 84 18.50 -6.00 3.64
N GLY A 85 18.70 -5.84 2.33
CA GLY A 85 19.15 -6.90 1.41
C GLY A 85 18.15 -8.06 1.23
N ASN A 86 17.24 -8.25 2.19
CA ASN A 86 16.15 -9.21 2.25
C ASN A 86 14.84 -8.48 2.65
N PRO A 87 13.97 -8.12 1.69
CA PRO A 87 12.80 -7.27 1.95
C PRO A 87 11.77 -7.89 2.92
N TYR A 88 11.87 -9.19 3.20
CA TYR A 88 11.03 -9.92 4.15
C TYR A 88 11.42 -9.69 5.62
N GLN A 89 12.49 -8.93 5.88
CA GLN A 89 12.94 -8.58 7.22
C GLN A 89 13.03 -7.07 7.37
N PRO A 90 12.57 -6.49 8.50
CA PRO A 90 12.79 -5.08 8.77
C PRO A 90 14.29 -4.74 8.81
N ALA A 91 14.64 -3.54 8.35
CA ALA A 91 16.02 -3.05 8.44
C ALA A 91 16.45 -2.86 9.91
N THR A 92 17.72 -3.11 10.20
CA THR A 92 18.35 -2.67 11.46
C THR A 92 18.55 -1.15 11.47
N PRO A 93 18.76 -0.50 12.64
CA PRO A 93 19.04 0.94 12.69
C PRO A 93 20.22 1.39 11.82
N ALA A 94 21.29 0.60 11.75
CA ALA A 94 22.46 0.90 10.92
C ALA A 94 22.13 0.83 9.41
N GLN A 95 21.41 -0.22 8.98
CA GLN A 95 20.95 -0.36 7.60
C GLN A 95 19.99 0.77 7.23
N ALA A 96 19.04 1.07 8.12
CA ALA A 96 18.08 2.15 7.95
C ALA A 96 18.79 3.49 7.76
N GLY A 97 19.72 3.85 8.64
CA GLY A 97 20.49 5.09 8.54
C GLY A 97 21.24 5.23 7.21
N ALA A 98 21.84 4.14 6.71
CA ALA A 98 22.55 4.15 5.43
C ALA A 98 21.63 4.29 4.19
N ALA A 99 20.35 3.93 4.32
CA ALA A 99 19.38 3.92 3.23
C ALA A 99 18.38 5.09 3.28
N LEU A 100 18.30 5.79 4.40
CA LEU A 100 17.25 6.78 4.68
C LEU A 100 17.21 7.91 3.63
N GLY A 101 18.37 8.40 3.20
CA GLY A 101 18.45 9.41 2.14
C GLY A 101 17.87 8.95 0.80
N LYS A 102 17.97 7.66 0.47
CA LYS A 102 17.37 7.11 -0.76
C LYS A 102 15.84 7.14 -0.66
N VAL A 103 15.30 6.70 0.47
CA VAL A 103 13.84 6.70 0.71
C VAL A 103 13.30 8.13 0.73
N LYS A 104 14.02 9.07 1.34
CA LYS A 104 13.68 10.49 1.26
C LYS A 104 13.58 10.99 -0.17
N GLY A 105 14.56 10.65 -1.02
CA GLY A 105 14.53 11.02 -2.44
C GLY A 105 13.33 10.45 -3.19
N LEU A 106 12.91 9.20 -2.88
CA LEU A 106 11.69 8.60 -3.45
C LEU A 106 10.44 9.39 -3.06
N VAL A 107 10.31 9.77 -1.79
CA VAL A 107 9.18 10.54 -1.26
C VAL A 107 9.15 11.96 -1.84
N GLU A 108 10.28 12.66 -1.86
CA GLU A 108 10.37 14.03 -2.38
C GLU A 108 10.07 14.10 -3.89
N ALA A 109 10.43 13.07 -4.65
CA ALA A 109 10.13 12.98 -6.08
C ALA A 109 8.64 12.95 -6.40
N GLN A 110 7.78 12.57 -5.45
CA GLN A 110 6.32 12.60 -5.61
C GLN A 110 5.76 14.03 -5.70
N GLY A 111 6.51 15.02 -5.19
CA GLY A 111 6.07 16.41 -5.12
C GLY A 111 4.98 16.64 -4.06
N LEU A 112 3.92 17.36 -4.42
CA LEU A 112 2.86 17.72 -3.48
C LEU A 112 2.01 16.50 -3.11
N MET A 113 2.16 16.05 -1.86
CA MET A 113 1.39 14.94 -1.29
C MET A 113 0.17 15.43 -0.52
N ARG A 114 -0.86 14.57 -0.42
CA ARG A 114 -2.03 14.84 0.43
C ARG A 114 -1.79 14.39 1.86
N THR A 115 -2.45 15.03 2.81
CA THR A 115 -2.32 14.70 4.24
C THR A 115 -2.88 13.33 4.62
N GLY A 116 -3.83 12.78 3.85
CA GLY A 116 -4.45 11.49 4.18
C GLY A 116 -4.68 10.60 2.96
N SER A 117 -4.52 9.29 3.14
CA SER A 117 -4.64 8.29 2.08
C SER A 117 -6.02 8.24 1.45
N ASP A 118 -7.10 8.43 2.21
CA ASP A 118 -8.47 8.45 1.64
C ASP A 118 -8.66 9.59 0.65
N SER A 119 -8.09 10.76 0.95
CA SER A 119 -8.14 11.91 0.04
C SER A 119 -7.26 11.70 -1.19
N ALA A 120 -6.09 11.06 -1.02
CA ALA A 120 -5.18 10.70 -2.12
C ALA A 120 -5.84 9.70 -3.07
N PHE A 121 -6.42 8.64 -2.51
CA PHE A 121 -7.18 7.63 -3.24
C PHE A 121 -8.38 8.23 -3.98
N ALA A 122 -9.23 9.00 -3.30
CA ALA A 122 -10.40 9.60 -3.93
C ALA A 122 -10.04 10.49 -5.13
N GLN A 123 -8.98 11.29 -5.03
CA GLN A 123 -8.51 12.08 -6.17
C GLN A 123 -7.98 11.19 -7.30
N TRP A 124 -7.13 10.21 -6.97
CA TRP A 124 -6.50 9.35 -7.97
C TRP A 124 -7.55 8.56 -8.77
N VAL A 125 -8.57 8.03 -8.09
CA VAL A 125 -9.71 7.33 -8.72
C VAL A 125 -10.48 8.25 -9.68
N ILE A 126 -10.64 9.53 -9.33
CA ILE A 126 -11.32 10.51 -10.20
C ILE A 126 -10.44 10.87 -11.40
N GLN A 127 -9.12 10.99 -11.20
CA GLN A 127 -8.19 11.37 -12.27
C GLN A 127 -8.03 10.27 -13.31
N GLN A 128 -7.95 8.99 -12.92
CA GLN A 128 -7.74 7.80 -13.76
C GLN A 128 -6.48 7.80 -14.67
N THR A 129 -5.81 8.94 -14.81
CA THR A 129 -4.57 9.12 -15.58
C THR A 129 -3.33 9.12 -14.68
N GLY A 130 -3.50 8.93 -13.37
CA GLY A 130 -2.40 8.83 -12.42
C GLY A 130 -1.57 7.58 -12.65
N GLY A 131 -0.28 7.64 -12.32
CA GLY A 131 0.58 6.47 -12.25
C GLY A 131 0.27 5.61 -11.02
N LEU A 132 1.31 5.09 -10.37
CA LEU A 132 1.09 4.27 -9.18
C LEU A 132 0.67 5.15 -8.00
N LEU A 133 -0.31 4.67 -7.24
CA LEU A 133 -0.68 5.23 -5.94
C LEU A 133 -0.59 4.13 -4.87
N ALA A 134 0.22 4.33 -3.84
CA ALA A 134 0.15 3.52 -2.63
C ALA A 134 -1.07 3.89 -1.78
N GLY A 135 -1.72 2.86 -1.26
CA GLY A 135 -2.84 2.99 -0.34
C GLY A 135 -3.17 1.64 0.30
N TYR A 136 -4.34 1.55 0.91
CA TYR A 136 -4.81 0.30 1.50
C TYR A 136 -5.84 -0.38 0.61
N GLU A 137 -5.77 -1.71 0.51
CA GLU A 137 -6.73 -2.55 -0.24
C GLU A 137 -8.20 -2.20 0.07
N ASN A 138 -8.51 -1.95 1.34
CA ASN A 138 -9.86 -1.69 1.79
C ASN A 138 -10.45 -0.39 1.23
N GLN A 139 -9.62 0.56 0.78
CA GLN A 139 -10.10 1.84 0.23
C GLN A 139 -10.87 1.63 -1.08
N LEU A 140 -10.35 0.80 -2.00
CA LEU A 140 -11.08 0.45 -3.21
C LEU A 140 -12.34 -0.37 -2.88
N LEU A 141 -12.22 -1.36 -2.00
CA LEU A 141 -13.34 -2.21 -1.61
C LEU A 141 -14.48 -1.41 -0.97
N GLN A 142 -14.16 -0.49 -0.05
CA GLN A 142 -15.11 0.44 0.54
C GLN A 142 -15.70 1.38 -0.52
N TRP A 143 -14.89 1.88 -1.45
CA TRP A 143 -15.37 2.81 -2.47
C TRP A 143 -16.39 2.12 -3.40
N ILE A 144 -16.14 0.87 -3.78
CA ILE A 144 -17.04 0.04 -4.59
C ILE A 144 -18.42 -0.07 -3.93
N THR A 145 -18.46 -0.42 -2.65
CA THR A 145 -19.71 -0.71 -1.92
C THR A 145 -20.44 0.54 -1.45
N THR A 146 -19.71 1.60 -1.09
CA THR A 146 -20.30 2.80 -0.50
C THR A 146 -20.51 3.95 -1.47
N ARG A 147 -19.84 3.95 -2.63
CA ARG A 147 -19.89 5.06 -3.59
C ARG A 147 -20.21 4.66 -5.03
N ASN A 148 -19.95 3.42 -5.44
CA ASN A 148 -20.09 3.01 -6.85
C ASN A 148 -21.08 1.87 -7.08
N GLY A 149 -22.09 1.76 -6.21
CA GLY A 149 -23.19 0.81 -6.38
C GLY A 149 -22.75 -0.65 -6.47
N GLY A 150 -21.59 -1.01 -5.91
CA GLY A 150 -21.05 -2.37 -5.94
C GLY A 150 -20.19 -2.71 -7.16
N ALA A 151 -19.92 -1.77 -8.07
CA ALA A 151 -19.08 -2.00 -9.23
C ALA A 151 -17.63 -1.54 -9.02
N VAL A 152 -16.66 -2.26 -9.58
CA VAL A 152 -15.27 -1.79 -9.71
C VAL A 152 -15.22 -0.68 -10.75
N PRO A 153 -14.54 0.45 -10.51
CA PRO A 153 -14.25 1.41 -11.57
C PRO A 153 -13.58 0.74 -12.77
N PRO A 154 -14.00 1.07 -13.99
CA PRO A 154 -13.25 0.63 -15.15
C PRO A 154 -11.83 1.20 -15.08
N GLY A 155 -10.85 0.41 -15.53
CA GLY A 155 -9.48 0.88 -15.70
C GLY A 155 -8.60 0.89 -14.44
N ILE A 156 -9.10 0.49 -13.26
CA ILE A 156 -8.29 0.37 -12.04
C ILE A 156 -7.81 -1.07 -11.85
N VAL A 157 -6.51 -1.21 -11.59
CA VAL A 157 -5.86 -2.47 -11.25
C VAL A 157 -5.24 -2.34 -9.86
N THR A 158 -5.55 -3.29 -8.97
CA THR A 158 -4.88 -3.41 -7.67
C THR A 158 -3.70 -4.35 -7.79
N LEU A 159 -2.53 -3.84 -7.42
CA LEU A 159 -1.27 -4.56 -7.42
C LEU A 159 -0.78 -4.72 -5.97
N TYR A 160 -0.35 -5.92 -5.59
CA TYR A 160 0.12 -6.23 -4.24
C TYR A 160 1.65 -6.28 -4.25
N PRO A 161 2.35 -5.34 -3.61
CA PRO A 161 3.78 -5.45 -3.37
C PRO A 161 4.13 -6.76 -2.68
N GLU A 162 5.23 -7.39 -3.09
CA GLU A 162 5.74 -8.57 -2.42
C GLU A 162 7.19 -8.37 -1.94
N PRO A 163 7.42 -8.38 -0.61
CA PRO A 163 6.42 -8.41 0.45
C PRO A 163 5.63 -7.10 0.58
N THR A 164 4.45 -7.17 1.21
CA THR A 164 3.69 -6.00 1.67
C THR A 164 3.62 -5.94 3.21
N ILE A 165 3.16 -4.82 3.77
CA ILE A 165 2.81 -4.68 5.20
C ILE A 165 1.29 -4.81 5.34
N PHE A 166 0.87 -5.62 6.30
CA PHE A 166 -0.51 -5.64 6.78
C PHE A 166 -0.61 -4.64 7.92
N ASN A 167 -1.33 -3.55 7.70
CA ASN A 167 -1.55 -2.54 8.73
C ASN A 167 -2.65 -3.02 9.68
N ASP A 168 -2.23 -3.34 10.90
CA ASP A 168 -3.16 -3.70 11.98
C ASP A 168 -3.87 -2.45 12.52
N HIS A 169 -5.13 -2.62 12.90
CA HIS A 169 -5.95 -1.59 13.53
C HIS A 169 -6.27 -2.02 14.97
N PRO A 170 -5.29 -1.96 15.90
CA PRO A 170 -5.46 -2.49 17.24
C PRO A 170 -6.44 -1.63 18.05
N ILE A 171 -7.24 -2.28 18.89
CA ILE A 171 -8.11 -1.63 19.86
C ILE A 171 -7.54 -1.88 21.26
N LEU A 172 -7.20 -0.81 21.95
CA LEU A 172 -6.76 -0.85 23.35
C LEU A 172 -7.86 -0.28 24.25
N SER A 173 -8.35 -1.09 25.19
CA SER A 173 -9.28 -0.61 26.21
C SER A 173 -8.55 -0.25 27.51
N LEU A 174 -8.82 0.95 28.02
CA LEU A 174 -8.28 1.43 29.30
C LEU A 174 -9.24 1.21 30.49
N THR A 175 -10.46 0.74 30.23
CA THR A 175 -11.49 0.57 31.27
C THR A 175 -12.20 -0.78 31.14
N GLN A 176 -12.87 -1.21 32.21
CA GLN A 176 -13.66 -2.43 32.17
C GLN A 176 -14.86 -2.30 31.20
N ASN A 177 -15.50 -1.14 31.12
CA ASN A 177 -16.59 -0.91 30.15
C ASN A 177 -16.09 -0.90 28.71
N GLY A 178 -14.90 -0.37 28.44
CA GLY A 178 -14.29 -0.41 27.11
C GLY A 178 -13.96 -1.82 26.63
N LYS A 179 -13.79 -2.80 27.53
CA LYS A 179 -13.60 -4.21 27.11
C LYS A 179 -14.81 -4.77 26.38
N LYS A 180 -16.02 -4.31 26.72
CA LYS A 180 -17.24 -4.68 25.99
C LYS A 180 -17.19 -4.24 24.52
N PHE A 181 -16.48 -3.15 24.22
CA PHE A 181 -16.28 -2.72 22.83
C PHE A 181 -15.35 -3.68 22.07
N ILE A 182 -14.30 -4.22 22.73
CA ILE A 182 -13.44 -5.25 22.13
C ILE A 182 -14.28 -6.49 21.80
N GLU A 183 -15.10 -6.95 22.75
CA GLU A 183 -16.01 -8.10 22.56
C GLU A 183 -16.98 -7.85 21.38
N ALA A 184 -17.61 -6.67 21.34
CA ALA A 184 -18.52 -6.32 20.25
C ALA A 184 -17.80 -6.26 18.88
N MET A 185 -16.58 -5.76 18.83
CA MET A 185 -15.80 -5.73 17.59
C MET A 185 -15.40 -7.12 17.11
N GLN A 186 -15.42 -8.13 17.97
CA GLN A 186 -15.17 -9.53 17.61
C GLN A 186 -16.45 -10.29 17.19
N ASP A 187 -17.62 -9.68 17.37
CA ASP A 187 -18.90 -10.26 16.96
C ASP A 187 -18.95 -10.57 15.46
N ASN A 188 -19.56 -11.70 15.10
CA ASN A 188 -19.61 -12.15 13.72
C ASN A 188 -20.30 -11.15 12.81
N ALA A 189 -21.44 -10.57 13.21
CA ALA A 189 -22.17 -9.62 12.38
C ALA A 189 -21.36 -8.33 12.18
N VAL A 190 -20.62 -7.89 13.19
CA VAL A 190 -19.71 -6.73 13.06
C VAL A 190 -18.55 -7.05 12.11
N GLN A 191 -17.96 -8.24 12.20
CA GLN A 191 -16.91 -8.70 11.29
C GLN A 191 -17.41 -8.83 9.84
N ASP A 192 -18.64 -9.32 9.62
CA ASP A 192 -19.26 -9.40 8.30
C ASP A 192 -19.48 -8.00 7.71
N ILE A 193 -19.94 -7.03 8.52
CA ILE A 193 -20.09 -5.63 8.09
C ILE A 193 -18.72 -5.03 7.75
N ALA A 194 -17.72 -5.21 8.61
CA ALA A 194 -16.38 -4.67 8.41
C ALA A 194 -15.78 -5.16 7.08
N TRP A 195 -15.99 -6.43 6.75
CA TRP A 195 -15.56 -7.01 5.50
C TRP A 195 -16.43 -6.58 4.32
N ALA A 196 -17.71 -6.96 4.30
CA ALA A 196 -18.56 -6.81 3.11
C ALA A 196 -18.87 -5.35 2.77
N LYS A 197 -18.85 -4.43 3.74
CA LYS A 197 -19.11 -3.00 3.50
C LYS A 197 -17.83 -2.17 3.40
N TYR A 198 -16.80 -2.51 4.16
CA TYR A 198 -15.63 -1.62 4.31
C TYR A 198 -14.30 -2.26 3.90
N GLY A 199 -14.29 -3.54 3.48
CA GLY A 199 -13.08 -4.22 3.00
C GLY A 199 -12.04 -4.51 4.07
N PHE A 200 -12.38 -4.41 5.36
CA PHE A 200 -11.46 -4.75 6.43
C PHE A 200 -11.37 -6.27 6.61
N ARG A 201 -10.18 -6.82 6.40
CA ARG A 201 -9.89 -8.23 6.67
C ARG A 201 -10.03 -8.51 8.17
N SER A 202 -10.64 -9.64 8.52
CA SER A 202 -10.77 -10.08 9.90
C SER A 202 -9.45 -10.61 10.44
N GLY A 203 -9.13 -10.25 11.69
CA GLY A 203 -8.05 -10.85 12.46
C GLY A 203 -8.48 -12.07 13.30
N THR A 204 -9.77 -12.38 13.35
CA THR A 204 -10.33 -13.44 14.22
C THR A 204 -10.87 -14.64 13.46
N ARG A 205 -11.17 -14.50 12.15
CA ARG A 205 -11.67 -15.60 11.31
C ARG A 205 -11.35 -15.40 9.84
N VAL A 206 -11.50 -16.49 9.08
CA VAL A 206 -11.53 -16.42 7.62
C VAL A 206 -12.91 -15.94 7.17
N LEU A 207 -12.94 -15.02 6.21
CA LEU A 207 -14.16 -14.47 5.65
C LEU A 207 -14.30 -14.94 4.19
N GLU A 208 -15.52 -15.26 3.78
CA GLU A 208 -15.83 -15.59 2.39
C GLU A 208 -15.70 -14.37 1.49
N GLN A 209 -15.49 -14.59 0.18
CA GLN A 209 -15.34 -13.48 -0.76
C GLN A 209 -16.63 -12.66 -0.86
N ALA A 210 -16.57 -11.38 -0.49
CA ALA A 210 -17.75 -10.50 -0.41
C ALA A 210 -17.87 -9.52 -1.58
N PHE A 211 -16.92 -9.49 -2.51
CA PHE A 211 -16.84 -8.49 -3.57
C PHE A 211 -16.93 -9.14 -4.96
N PRO A 212 -18.15 -9.26 -5.53
CA PRO A 212 -18.34 -9.81 -6.87
C PRO A 212 -17.49 -9.07 -7.91
N GLY A 213 -16.79 -9.82 -8.77
CA GLY A 213 -15.95 -9.24 -9.83
C GLY A 213 -14.62 -8.64 -9.36
N VAL A 214 -14.33 -8.64 -8.05
CA VAL A 214 -13.01 -8.30 -7.52
C VAL A 214 -12.33 -9.58 -7.07
N ALA A 215 -11.13 -9.83 -7.58
CA ALA A 215 -10.27 -10.89 -7.07
C ALA A 215 -9.45 -10.35 -5.90
N VAL A 216 -9.82 -10.73 -4.68
CA VAL A 216 -9.05 -10.41 -3.47
C VAL A 216 -8.24 -11.64 -3.06
N PRO A 217 -6.90 -11.57 -3.00
CA PRO A 217 -6.08 -12.72 -2.64
C PRO A 217 -6.35 -13.19 -1.21
N PRO A 218 -6.40 -14.51 -0.95
CA PRO A 218 -6.46 -15.03 0.41
C PRO A 218 -5.27 -14.53 1.23
N THR A 219 -5.48 -14.22 2.51
CA THR A 219 -4.44 -13.64 3.38
C THR A 219 -3.15 -14.49 3.43
N HIS A 220 -3.27 -15.82 3.35
CA HIS A 220 -2.14 -16.74 3.45
C HIS A 220 -1.30 -16.85 2.15
N THR A 221 -1.77 -16.33 1.02
CA THR A 221 -1.03 -16.36 -0.26
C THR A 221 -0.22 -15.08 -0.52
N ILE A 222 -0.37 -14.07 0.34
CA ILE A 222 0.37 -12.81 0.26
C ILE A 222 1.57 -12.89 1.19
N ASN A 223 2.78 -12.82 0.63
CA ASN A 223 3.96 -12.71 1.47
C ASN A 223 4.03 -11.31 2.09
N LYS A 224 4.34 -11.27 3.38
CA LYS A 224 4.34 -10.04 4.18
C LYS A 224 5.67 -9.84 4.89
N THR A 225 5.97 -8.58 5.14
CA THR A 225 7.03 -8.13 6.05
C THR A 225 6.39 -7.42 7.23
N GLN A 226 7.17 -7.17 8.28
CA GLN A 226 6.71 -6.44 9.45
C GLN A 226 7.10 -4.96 9.34
N ALA A 227 6.28 -4.09 9.94
CA ALA A 227 6.70 -2.72 10.18
C ALA A 227 7.98 -2.72 11.05
N PRO A 228 8.90 -1.77 10.83
CA PRO A 228 10.10 -1.67 11.63
C PRO A 228 9.81 -1.43 13.11
N GLY A 229 10.74 -1.87 13.96
CA GLY A 229 10.71 -1.59 15.39
C GLY A 229 10.94 -0.10 15.70
N TYR A 230 10.68 0.27 16.95
CA TYR A 230 10.71 1.65 17.45
C TYR A 230 11.93 2.47 16.98
N ALA A 231 13.14 1.93 17.08
CA ALA A 231 14.37 2.66 16.74
C ALA A 231 14.42 3.11 15.27
N VAL A 232 14.00 2.26 14.35
CA VAL A 232 13.97 2.60 12.91
C VAL A 232 12.80 3.51 12.59
N THR A 233 11.66 3.31 13.25
CA THR A 233 10.51 4.23 13.14
C THR A 233 10.88 5.64 13.61
N GLN A 234 11.69 5.79 14.66
CA GLN A 234 12.21 7.10 15.09
C GLN A 234 13.12 7.75 14.05
N LEU A 235 13.92 6.98 13.30
CA LEU A 235 14.72 7.51 12.19
C LEU A 235 13.84 8.03 11.05
N LEU A 236 12.80 7.27 10.67
CA LEU A 236 11.85 7.68 9.65
C LEU A 236 11.08 8.95 10.06
N LEU A 237 10.60 9.01 11.30
CA LEU A 237 9.93 10.21 11.84
C LEU A 237 10.88 11.40 11.90
N GLY A 238 12.11 11.21 12.40
CA GLY A 238 13.12 12.26 12.37
C GLY A 238 13.36 12.78 10.95
N CYS A 239 13.38 11.89 9.95
CA CYS A 239 13.60 12.27 8.57
C CYS A 239 12.43 13.02 7.93
N PHE A 240 11.18 12.56 8.12
CA PHE A 240 10.01 13.12 7.44
C PHE A 240 9.30 14.22 8.23
N VAL A 241 9.33 14.19 9.55
CA VAL A 241 8.69 15.18 10.42
C VAL A 241 9.67 16.29 10.79
N ASP A 242 10.89 15.92 11.20
CA ASP A 242 11.89 16.89 11.69
C ASP A 242 12.90 17.31 10.62
N ASN A 243 12.82 16.75 9.41
CA ASN A 243 13.78 16.97 8.32
C ASN A 243 15.24 16.59 8.69
N ARG A 244 15.42 15.59 9.56
CA ARG A 244 16.71 15.06 10.05
C ARG A 244 16.98 13.67 9.50
N CYS A 245 17.65 13.64 8.34
CA CYS A 245 18.24 12.45 7.71
C CYS A 245 19.72 12.80 7.44
#